data_AF-A0A4P1R196-F1
#
_entry.id   AF-A0A4P1R196-F1
#
_cell.length_a   1.000
_cell.length_b   1.000
_cell.length_c   1.000
_cell.angle_alpha   90.00
_cell.angle_beta   90.00
_cell.angle_gamma   90.00
#
_symmetry.space_group_name_H-M   'P 1'
#
loop_
_entity.id
_entity.type
_entity.pdbx_description
1 polymer ?
#
loop_
_entity_poly.entity_id
_entity_poly.type
_entity_poly.pdbx_seq_one_letter_code
_entity_poly.pdbx_strand_id
1 'polypeptide(L)'
;MLPLRRKLPYPPGPRGLPIIGNMLMMDQLTHRGLAQLAQTYGGLCHLQMGSLHIVAVSTPEMAREVLQAQDNVFSNRPANIAITYLTYNRADMAFANYGPFWRQMRKICVIKLFSRKRAESWASVRDEVEKTVRTVALNAGSPVNLGKLVFSLTRNITFMAAFGSNLKEGQGEFMGILQEFSKLFGAFNIADFIPWLGWFHVGEFNQRMANARKALDVFIDKIIDEHVAKRNNKMNKEENELDKDMVDELMDFLQESEIGDINHSDNSQSTLKLTRDNIKALIMDVMFGGTETVASVIEWIMAELMKSPSDLLKAQQELKDVVGLDRRFNESDLNKLTYLKCVVKETLRLHPAIPLFLHETAEDTVVTGYSIPKGTRVWINAWAIGRDKSAWDDPDTFNPSRFLKNGMPDFKGNDFEFIPFGSGRRSCPGMQLGLYAVELSVAHLLHCFNWELPNGMKHSELDMNDMFGLTAPRAVQLVAVPSYRLNCPLYDS
;
A
#
# COMPACT_ATOMS: atom_id res chain seq x y z
N MET A 1 10.36 24.10 -48.03
CA MET A 1 10.05 22.76 -47.49
C MET A 1 10.45 22.74 -46.02
N LEU A 2 9.49 22.81 -45.10
CA LEU A 2 9.75 22.52 -43.69
C LEU A 2 10.14 21.04 -43.59
N PRO A 3 11.23 20.67 -42.91
CA PRO A 3 11.60 19.27 -42.76
C PRO A 3 10.47 18.53 -42.02
N LEU A 4 9.92 17.49 -42.65
CA LEU A 4 9.00 16.57 -42.01
C LEU A 4 9.69 16.01 -40.76
N ARG A 5 9.35 16.52 -39.57
CA ARG A 5 9.78 15.93 -38.30
C ARG A 5 9.34 14.47 -38.32
N ARG A 6 10.31 13.55 -38.41
CA ARG A 6 10.05 12.11 -38.26
C ARG A 6 9.31 11.91 -36.95
N LYS A 7 8.10 11.36 -37.01
CA LYS A 7 7.37 10.93 -35.81
C LYS A 7 8.24 9.92 -35.07
N LEU A 8 8.49 10.16 -33.78
CA LEU A 8 9.21 9.22 -32.95
C LEU A 8 8.38 7.91 -32.82
N PRO A 9 9.03 6.74 -32.80
CA PRO A 9 8.33 5.48 -32.62
C PRO A 9 7.80 5.34 -31.19
N TYR A 10 6.85 4.44 -30.98
CA TYR A 10 6.47 3.96 -29.65
C TYR A 10 7.57 3.04 -29.09
N PRO A 11 7.63 2.84 -27.76
CA PRO A 11 8.53 1.85 -27.17
C PRO A 11 8.34 0.46 -27.78
N PRO A 12 9.36 -0.41 -27.75
CA PRO A 12 9.24 -1.79 -28.23
C PRO A 12 8.18 -2.56 -27.42
N GLY A 13 7.56 -3.58 -28.03
CA GLY A 13 6.56 -4.39 -27.36
C GLY A 13 5.92 -5.44 -28.26
N PRO A 14 5.12 -6.37 -27.71
CA PRO A 14 4.46 -7.40 -28.48
C PRO A 14 3.44 -6.79 -29.45
N ARG A 15 3.39 -7.31 -30.67
CA ARG A 15 2.47 -6.83 -31.71
C ARG A 15 1.03 -7.14 -31.32
N GLY A 16 0.22 -6.10 -31.15
CA GLY A 16 -1.22 -6.23 -30.92
C GLY A 16 -1.99 -6.56 -32.20
N LEU A 17 -3.15 -7.19 -32.03
CA LEU A 17 -4.12 -7.40 -33.11
C LEU A 17 -4.86 -6.09 -33.46
N PRO A 18 -5.43 -5.98 -34.68
CA PRO A 18 -6.28 -4.85 -35.02
C PRO A 18 -7.41 -4.67 -34.01
N ILE A 19 -7.72 -3.41 -33.67
CA ILE A 19 -8.79 -2.98 -32.76
C ILE A 19 -8.55 -3.34 -31.29
N ILE A 20 -8.33 -4.61 -30.95
CA ILE A 20 -8.21 -5.08 -29.55
C ILE A 20 -6.79 -4.97 -28.98
N GLY A 21 -5.77 -4.84 -29.84
CA GLY A 21 -4.38 -4.79 -29.41
C GLY A 21 -3.92 -6.09 -28.76
N ASN A 22 -3.38 -5.98 -27.54
CA ASN A 22 -2.81 -7.05 -26.73
C ASN A 22 -3.80 -7.63 -25.71
N MET A 23 -5.11 -7.39 -25.84
CA MET A 23 -6.11 -7.90 -24.88
C MET A 23 -6.09 -9.41 -24.65
N LEU A 24 -5.69 -10.19 -25.66
CA LEU A 24 -5.65 -11.67 -25.56
C LEU A 24 -4.57 -12.21 -24.61
N MET A 25 -3.65 -11.36 -24.14
CA MET A 25 -2.62 -11.73 -23.15
C MET A 25 -2.84 -11.07 -21.79
N MET A 26 -4.04 -10.53 -21.52
CA MET A 26 -4.33 -9.80 -20.27
C MET A 26 -4.12 -10.65 -19.01
N ASP A 27 -4.39 -11.95 -19.08
CA ASP A 27 -4.11 -12.94 -18.04
C ASP A 27 -2.61 -13.11 -17.74
N GLN A 28 -1.76 -12.81 -18.73
CA GLN A 28 -0.30 -12.88 -18.60
C GLN A 28 0.30 -11.57 -18.08
N LEU A 29 -0.45 -10.46 -18.02
CA LEU A 29 0.07 -9.15 -17.60
C LEU A 29 0.15 -8.97 -16.08
N THR A 30 0.62 -10.00 -15.40
CA THR A 30 1.00 -9.94 -13.98
C THR A 30 2.34 -9.22 -13.80
N HIS A 31 2.74 -8.92 -12.57
CA HIS A 31 4.10 -8.40 -12.28
C HIS A 31 5.20 -9.32 -12.80
N ARG A 32 5.00 -10.64 -12.75
CA ARG A 32 5.95 -11.63 -13.28
C ARG A 32 5.93 -11.68 -14.81
N GLY A 33 4.76 -11.66 -15.43
CA GLY A 33 4.66 -11.69 -16.89
C GLY A 33 5.17 -10.40 -17.55
N LEU A 34 4.94 -9.24 -16.93
CA LEU A 34 5.57 -7.98 -17.36
C LEU A 34 7.09 -8.03 -17.22
N ALA A 35 7.62 -8.67 -16.17
CA ALA A 35 9.06 -8.89 -16.04
C ALA A 35 9.62 -9.81 -17.14
N GLN A 36 8.87 -10.85 -17.56
CA GLN A 36 9.25 -11.70 -18.70
C GLN A 36 9.25 -10.92 -20.02
N LEU A 37 8.25 -10.06 -20.24
CA LEU A 37 8.23 -9.16 -21.40
C LEU A 37 9.43 -8.22 -21.40
N ALA A 38 9.83 -7.70 -20.23
CA ALA A 38 11.00 -6.82 -20.11
C ALA A 38 12.32 -7.51 -20.51
N GLN A 39 12.44 -8.83 -20.31
CA GLN A 39 13.61 -9.59 -20.79
C GLN A 39 13.70 -9.63 -22.32
N THR A 40 12.55 -9.52 -23.02
CA THR A 40 12.48 -9.56 -24.49
C THR A 40 12.54 -8.17 -25.12
N TYR A 41 11.82 -7.21 -24.55
CA TYR A 41 11.61 -5.88 -25.13
C TYR A 41 12.40 -4.77 -24.42
N GLY A 42 13.07 -5.07 -23.30
CA GLY A 42 13.82 -4.11 -22.48
C GLY A 42 12.98 -3.45 -21.38
N GLY A 43 13.60 -2.53 -20.64
CA GLY A 43 13.00 -1.89 -19.46
C GLY A 43 11.81 -0.97 -19.70
N LEU A 44 11.47 -0.69 -20.97
CA LEU A 44 10.34 0.13 -21.40
C LEU A 44 9.56 -0.62 -22.48
N CYS A 45 8.43 -1.24 -22.12
CA CYS A 45 7.64 -2.08 -23.01
C CYS A 45 6.27 -1.45 -23.30
N HIS A 46 5.92 -1.28 -24.58
CA HIS A 46 4.62 -0.77 -25.01
C HIS A 46 3.62 -1.91 -25.20
N LEU A 47 2.39 -1.67 -24.77
CA LEU A 47 1.22 -2.53 -24.98
C LEU A 47 0.06 -1.65 -25.44
N GLN A 48 -0.75 -2.17 -26.36
CA GLN A 48 -1.99 -1.54 -26.80
C GLN A 48 -3.17 -2.32 -26.23
N MET A 49 -4.09 -1.68 -25.53
CA MET A 49 -5.32 -2.31 -25.04
C MET A 49 -6.53 -1.58 -25.57
N GLY A 50 -7.11 -2.07 -26.65
CA GLY A 50 -8.15 -1.31 -27.36
C GLY A 50 -7.58 0.02 -27.85
N SER A 51 -8.19 1.14 -27.45
CA SER A 51 -7.68 2.49 -27.71
C SER A 51 -6.63 2.97 -26.70
N LEU A 52 -6.35 2.22 -25.63
CA LEU A 52 -5.44 2.66 -24.57
C LEU A 52 -3.99 2.26 -24.85
N HIS A 53 -3.09 3.24 -24.67
CA HIS A 53 -1.66 2.98 -24.58
C HIS A 53 -1.29 2.59 -23.16
N ILE A 54 -0.55 1.50 -23.02
CA ILE A 54 0.06 1.07 -21.76
C ILE A 54 1.56 0.96 -21.96
N VAL A 55 2.33 1.45 -20.98
CA VAL A 55 3.79 1.34 -20.98
C VAL A 55 4.24 0.72 -19.66
N ALA A 56 4.90 -0.42 -19.73
CA ALA A 56 5.49 -1.09 -18.58
C ALA A 56 6.95 -0.64 -18.40
N VAL A 57 7.29 -0.25 -17.17
CA VAL A 57 8.61 0.22 -16.74
C VAL A 57 9.19 -0.82 -15.78
N SER A 58 10.32 -1.43 -16.13
CA SER A 58 10.85 -2.60 -15.38
C SER A 58 12.32 -2.53 -14.98
N THR A 59 13.02 -1.41 -15.23
CA THR A 59 14.42 -1.22 -14.80
C THR A 59 14.58 0.06 -13.97
N PRO A 60 15.61 0.12 -13.08
CA PRO A 60 15.88 1.30 -12.26
C PRO A 60 16.05 2.59 -13.07
N GLU A 61 16.70 2.52 -14.24
CA GLU A 61 16.95 3.70 -15.07
C GLU A 61 15.65 4.28 -15.63
N MET A 62 14.75 3.43 -16.11
CA MET A 62 13.46 3.88 -16.64
C MET A 62 12.54 4.35 -15.52
N ALA A 63 12.60 3.73 -14.33
CA ALA A 63 11.88 4.22 -13.16
C ALA A 63 12.36 5.62 -12.74
N ARG A 64 13.67 5.87 -12.77
CA ARG A 64 14.26 7.20 -12.49
C ARG A 64 13.76 8.25 -13.48
N GLU A 65 13.75 7.93 -14.77
CA GLU A 65 13.26 8.86 -15.80
C GLU A 65 11.78 9.24 -15.58
N VAL A 66 10.94 8.26 -15.28
CA VAL A 66 9.48 8.44 -15.12
C VAL A 66 9.11 9.08 -13.78
N LEU A 67 9.74 8.65 -12.67
CA LEU A 67 9.35 9.05 -11.32
C LEU A 67 10.10 10.27 -10.78
N GLN A 68 11.23 10.65 -11.40
CA GLN A 68 12.04 11.78 -10.97
C GLN A 68 12.22 12.82 -12.07
N ALA A 69 12.80 12.43 -13.21
CA ALA A 69 13.17 13.39 -14.25
C ALA A 69 11.93 14.05 -14.88
N GLN A 70 10.86 13.27 -15.07
CA GLN A 70 9.61 13.72 -15.67
C GLN A 70 8.41 13.57 -14.72
N ASP A 71 8.66 13.69 -13.41
CA ASP A 71 7.68 13.37 -12.38
C ASP A 71 6.37 14.16 -12.51
N ASN A 72 6.42 15.39 -13.04
CA ASN A 72 5.27 16.25 -13.31
C ASN A 72 4.36 15.69 -14.40
N VAL A 73 4.93 15.04 -15.42
CA VAL A 73 4.18 14.44 -16.54
C VAL A 73 3.53 13.13 -16.11
N PHE A 74 4.26 12.29 -15.37
CA PHE A 74 3.79 10.96 -15.00
C PHE A 74 3.04 10.89 -13.66
N SER A 75 2.73 12.03 -13.04
CA SER A 75 2.07 12.05 -11.73
C SER A 75 0.54 11.90 -11.77
N ASN A 76 -0.11 11.77 -12.93
CA ASN A 76 -1.55 11.48 -12.94
C ASN A 76 -1.83 10.01 -12.61
N ARG A 77 -3.11 9.70 -12.38
CA ARG A 77 -3.55 8.35 -12.00
C ARG A 77 -4.58 7.86 -13.00
N PRO A 78 -4.44 6.63 -13.51
CA PRO A 78 -5.47 6.05 -14.34
C PRO A 78 -6.69 5.74 -13.47
N ALA A 79 -7.88 5.96 -14.01
CA ALA A 79 -9.10 5.45 -13.42
C ALA A 79 -9.99 4.86 -14.49
N ASN A 80 -10.53 3.69 -14.20
CA ASN A 80 -11.63 3.10 -14.96
C ASN A 80 -12.97 3.71 -14.49
N ILE A 81 -14.05 3.29 -15.14
CA ILE A 81 -15.42 3.71 -14.82
C ILE A 81 -15.74 3.45 -13.34
N ALA A 82 -15.37 2.27 -12.82
CA ALA A 82 -15.64 1.90 -11.42
C ALA A 82 -14.87 2.75 -10.42
N ILE A 83 -13.58 2.98 -10.63
CA ILE A 83 -12.77 3.87 -9.77
C ILE A 83 -13.39 5.26 -9.79
N THR A 84 -13.66 5.82 -10.98
CA THR A 84 -14.24 7.17 -11.10
C THR A 84 -15.59 7.26 -10.37
N TYR A 85 -16.46 6.27 -10.54
CA TYR A 85 -17.77 6.24 -9.91
C TYR A 85 -17.72 5.86 -8.43
N LEU A 86 -16.80 5.07 -7.90
CA LEU A 86 -16.83 4.69 -6.48
C LEU A 86 -16.04 5.68 -5.60
N THR A 87 -15.14 6.47 -6.19
CA THR A 87 -14.30 7.46 -5.50
C THR A 87 -14.81 8.89 -5.65
N TYR A 88 -16.11 9.07 -5.89
CA TYR A 88 -16.74 10.39 -5.99
C TYR A 88 -16.10 11.30 -7.04
N ASN A 89 -15.87 10.74 -8.25
CA ASN A 89 -15.15 11.41 -9.32
C ASN A 89 -13.69 11.76 -8.95
N ARG A 90 -13.00 10.80 -8.32
CA ARG A 90 -11.61 10.93 -7.87
C ARG A 90 -11.44 12.08 -6.86
N ALA A 91 -12.38 12.17 -5.91
CA ALA A 91 -12.34 13.09 -4.78
C ALA A 91 -11.45 12.56 -3.62
N ASP A 92 -10.63 11.55 -3.89
CA ASP A 92 -9.70 10.92 -2.97
C ASP A 92 -8.26 11.45 -3.14
N MET A 93 -7.30 10.80 -2.49
CA MET A 93 -5.86 11.06 -2.69
C MET A 93 -5.23 10.03 -3.65
N ALA A 94 -5.69 8.78 -3.61
CA ALA A 94 -5.07 7.67 -4.33
C ALA A 94 -5.21 7.76 -5.86
N PHE A 95 -6.38 8.19 -6.35
CA PHE A 95 -6.75 8.23 -7.77
C PHE A 95 -6.95 9.63 -8.33
N ALA A 96 -7.01 10.68 -7.50
CA ALA A 96 -7.01 12.06 -7.96
C ALA A 96 -5.79 12.37 -8.84
N ASN A 97 -6.02 13.14 -9.91
CA ASN A 97 -4.94 13.63 -10.77
C ASN A 97 -4.04 14.63 -10.03
N TYR A 98 -2.81 14.78 -10.52
CA TYR A 98 -1.86 15.67 -9.88
C TYR A 98 -2.30 17.12 -10.06
N GLY A 99 -2.33 17.86 -8.96
CA GLY A 99 -2.77 19.26 -8.98
C GLY A 99 -2.94 19.81 -7.57
N PRO A 100 -3.47 21.05 -7.45
CA PRO A 100 -3.70 21.70 -6.16
C PRO A 100 -4.53 20.84 -5.19
N PHE A 101 -5.61 20.21 -5.69
CA PHE A 101 -6.46 19.33 -4.91
C PHE A 101 -5.71 18.16 -4.29
N TRP A 102 -5.01 17.38 -5.12
CA TRP A 102 -4.25 16.24 -4.63
C TRP A 102 -3.14 16.66 -3.65
N ARG A 103 -2.48 17.81 -3.87
CA ARG A 103 -1.45 18.32 -2.94
C ARG A 103 -2.05 18.63 -1.57
N GLN A 104 -3.25 19.22 -1.54
CA GLN A 104 -3.97 19.52 -0.31
C GLN A 104 -4.40 18.22 0.41
N MET A 105 -4.97 17.25 -0.31
CA MET A 105 -5.34 15.95 0.26
C MET A 105 -4.13 15.25 0.87
N ARG A 106 -3.01 15.20 0.13
CA ARG A 106 -1.77 14.61 0.62
C ARG A 106 -1.24 15.32 1.85
N LYS A 107 -1.27 16.66 1.87
CA LYS A 107 -0.82 17.46 3.03
C LYS A 107 -1.65 17.13 4.26
N ILE A 108 -2.97 17.04 4.13
CA ILE A 108 -3.88 16.65 5.22
C ILE A 108 -3.51 15.25 5.73
N CYS A 109 -3.41 14.26 4.84
CA CYS A 109 -3.05 12.89 5.24
C CYS A 109 -1.71 12.82 5.98
N VAL A 110 -0.66 13.48 5.45
CA VAL A 110 0.67 13.43 6.07
C VAL A 110 0.71 14.15 7.41
N ILE A 111 0.09 15.32 7.52
CA ILE A 111 0.15 16.14 8.74
C ILE A 111 -0.76 15.60 9.83
N LYS A 112 -1.99 15.20 9.47
CA LYS A 112 -3.03 14.84 10.44
C LYS A 112 -3.10 13.34 10.68
N LEU A 113 -2.91 12.50 9.66
CA LEU A 113 -3.16 11.06 9.79
C LEU A 113 -1.89 10.26 10.07
N PHE A 114 -0.81 10.56 9.35
CA PHE A 114 0.42 9.76 9.39
C PHE A 114 1.57 10.40 10.18
N SER A 115 1.33 11.58 10.77
CA SER A 115 2.32 12.27 11.58
C SER A 115 2.59 11.55 12.89
N ARG A 116 3.86 11.56 13.34
CA ARG A 116 4.26 11.09 14.68
C ARG A 116 3.61 11.85 15.82
N LYS A 117 3.11 13.06 15.55
CA LYS A 117 2.40 13.86 16.56
C LYS A 117 1.04 13.27 16.93
N ARG A 118 0.46 12.41 16.08
CA ARG A 118 -0.82 11.76 16.36
C ARG A 118 -0.62 10.54 17.25
N ALA A 119 -0.49 10.76 18.57
CA ALA A 119 -0.17 9.72 19.55
C ALA A 119 -1.08 8.48 19.44
N GLU A 120 -2.37 8.66 19.14
CA GLU A 120 -3.36 7.58 19.01
C GLU A 120 -3.02 6.55 17.93
N SER A 121 -2.61 6.99 16.73
CA SER A 121 -2.29 6.06 15.63
C SER A 121 -1.07 5.20 15.93
N TRP A 122 -0.16 5.70 16.77
CA TRP A 122 1.03 4.95 17.20
C TRP A 122 0.72 4.11 18.44
N ALA A 123 -0.16 4.58 19.32
CA ALA A 123 -0.65 3.82 20.47
C ALA A 123 -1.50 2.61 20.03
N SER A 124 -2.35 2.78 19.02
CA SER A 124 -3.18 1.70 18.48
C SER A 124 -2.33 0.54 17.95
N VAL A 125 -1.19 0.84 17.32
CA VAL A 125 -0.20 -0.16 16.91
C VAL A 125 0.32 -0.93 18.12
N ARG A 126 0.76 -0.25 19.17
CA ARG A 126 1.27 -0.93 20.39
C ARG A 126 0.22 -1.83 21.02
N ASP A 127 -0.99 -1.33 21.20
CA ASP A 127 -2.06 -2.06 21.87
C ASP A 127 -2.50 -3.30 21.09
N GLU A 128 -2.60 -3.21 19.76
CA GLU A 128 -2.98 -4.35 18.93
C GLU A 128 -1.85 -5.36 18.75
N VAL A 129 -0.58 -4.91 18.69
CA VAL A 129 0.58 -5.81 18.73
C VAL A 129 0.60 -6.57 20.05
N GLU A 130 0.34 -5.90 21.17
CA GLU A 130 0.26 -6.53 22.48
C GLU A 130 -0.86 -7.59 22.56
N LYS A 131 -2.05 -7.28 22.04
CA LYS A 131 -3.16 -8.24 21.95
C LYS A 131 -2.80 -9.43 21.06
N THR A 132 -2.10 -9.18 19.96
CA THR A 132 -1.65 -10.23 19.04
C THR A 132 -0.66 -11.17 19.74
N VAL A 133 0.31 -10.62 20.46
CA VAL A 133 1.26 -11.42 21.28
C VAL A 133 0.52 -12.25 22.32
N ARG A 134 -0.51 -11.70 22.99
CA ARG A 134 -1.39 -12.47 23.91
C ARG A 134 -2.02 -13.65 23.20
N THR A 135 -2.63 -13.42 22.04
CA THR A 135 -3.29 -14.48 21.26
C THR A 135 -2.30 -15.57 20.86
N VAL A 136 -1.08 -15.22 20.43
CA VAL A 136 -0.04 -16.20 20.10
C VAL A 136 0.38 -16.99 21.34
N ALA A 137 0.58 -16.32 22.48
CA ALA A 137 0.98 -16.97 23.74
C ALA A 137 -0.06 -18.00 24.22
N LEU A 138 -1.35 -17.65 24.13
CA LEU A 138 -2.44 -18.56 24.49
C LEU A 138 -2.52 -19.81 23.59
N ASN A 139 -1.94 -19.75 22.39
CA ASN A 139 -1.91 -20.84 21.43
C ASN A 139 -0.50 -21.45 21.28
N ALA A 140 0.40 -21.18 22.23
CA ALA A 140 1.74 -21.77 22.22
C ALA A 140 1.68 -23.30 22.19
N GLY A 141 2.49 -23.92 21.32
CA GLY A 141 2.50 -25.35 21.06
C GLY A 141 1.44 -25.84 20.06
N SER A 142 0.54 -24.96 19.57
CA SER A 142 -0.47 -25.30 18.56
C SER A 142 -0.27 -24.53 17.25
N PRO A 143 -0.65 -25.08 16.07
CA PRO A 143 -0.57 -24.34 14.82
C PRO A 143 -1.43 -23.07 14.82
N VAL A 144 -0.82 -21.93 14.52
CA VAL A 144 -1.47 -20.62 14.40
C VAL A 144 -1.39 -20.16 12.94
N ASN A 145 -2.52 -19.75 12.37
CA ASN A 145 -2.56 -19.10 11.06
C ASN A 145 -2.11 -17.64 11.22
N LEU A 146 -0.83 -17.39 10.93
CA LEU A 146 -0.21 -16.07 11.03
C LEU A 146 -0.84 -15.09 10.03
N GLY A 147 -1.16 -15.49 8.81
CA GLY A 147 -1.79 -14.63 7.82
C GLY A 147 -3.10 -14.01 8.32
N LYS A 148 -4.01 -14.82 8.90
CA LYS A 148 -5.26 -14.33 9.50
C LYS A 148 -5.03 -13.44 10.71
N LEU A 149 -4.03 -13.80 11.53
CA LEU A 149 -3.70 -13.06 12.75
C LEU A 149 -3.18 -11.66 12.40
N VAL A 150 -2.20 -11.56 11.50
CA VAL A 150 -1.59 -10.27 11.12
C VAL A 150 -2.56 -9.41 10.30
N PHE A 151 -3.45 -10.02 9.50
CA PHE A 151 -4.54 -9.30 8.85
C PHE A 151 -5.51 -8.69 9.86
N SER A 152 -5.86 -9.44 10.91
CA SER A 152 -6.74 -8.93 11.97
C SER A 152 -6.07 -7.80 12.75
N LEU A 153 -4.78 -7.94 13.06
CA LEU A 153 -3.94 -6.92 13.69
C LEU A 153 -3.97 -5.59 12.91
N THR A 154 -3.61 -5.63 11.63
CA THR A 154 -3.50 -4.40 10.82
C THR A 154 -4.85 -3.79 10.50
N ARG A 155 -5.89 -4.62 10.33
CA ARG A 155 -7.27 -4.15 10.24
C ARG A 155 -7.65 -3.37 11.49
N ASN A 156 -7.44 -3.92 12.68
CA ASN A 156 -7.80 -3.25 13.93
C ASN A 156 -7.01 -1.94 14.14
N ILE A 157 -5.70 -1.93 13.82
CA ILE A 157 -4.87 -0.71 13.84
C ILE A 157 -5.49 0.37 12.94
N THR A 158 -5.80 -0.01 11.69
CA THR A 158 -6.30 0.94 10.68
C THR A 158 -7.69 1.44 11.04
N PHE A 159 -8.58 0.57 11.52
CA PHE A 159 -9.92 0.96 12.00
C PHE A 159 -9.84 1.93 13.17
N MET A 160 -9.01 1.66 14.18
CA MET A 160 -8.86 2.58 15.31
C MET A 160 -8.23 3.90 14.88
N ALA A 161 -7.27 3.89 13.96
CA ALA A 161 -6.70 5.10 13.40
C ALA A 161 -7.73 5.88 12.56
N ALA A 162 -8.71 5.23 11.94
CA ALA A 162 -9.74 5.86 11.13
C ALA A 162 -10.94 6.37 11.96
N PHE A 163 -11.42 5.58 12.93
CA PHE A 163 -12.73 5.76 13.60
C PHE A 163 -12.66 5.74 15.13
N GLY A 164 -11.46 5.75 15.71
CA GLY A 164 -11.24 5.74 17.15
C GLY A 164 -11.65 4.44 17.84
N SER A 165 -11.73 4.48 19.17
CA SER A 165 -11.95 3.32 20.05
C SER A 165 -13.41 2.84 20.13
N ASN A 166 -14.36 3.61 19.57
CA ASN A 166 -15.79 3.42 19.76
C ASN A 166 -16.47 2.52 18.72
N LEU A 167 -15.79 2.16 17.63
CA LEU A 167 -16.41 1.45 16.48
C LEU A 167 -15.96 -0.01 16.32
N LYS A 168 -16.07 -0.80 17.39
CA LYS A 168 -15.87 -2.27 17.27
C LYS A 168 -17.02 -2.96 16.53
N GLU A 169 -18.23 -2.42 16.66
CA GLU A 169 -19.40 -2.86 15.90
C GLU A 169 -19.35 -2.28 14.48
N GLY A 170 -19.60 -3.11 13.45
CA GLY A 170 -19.59 -2.68 12.04
C GLY A 170 -18.29 -2.96 11.25
N GLN A 171 -17.21 -3.44 11.88
CA GLN A 171 -15.98 -3.78 11.14
C GLN A 171 -16.22 -4.83 10.05
N GLY A 172 -17.00 -5.88 10.36
CA GLY A 172 -17.32 -6.93 9.39
C GLY A 172 -18.12 -6.42 8.19
N GLU A 173 -19.07 -5.51 8.43
CA GLU A 173 -19.86 -4.85 7.40
C GLU A 173 -18.97 -4.02 6.48
N PHE A 174 -18.11 -3.18 7.06
CA PHE A 174 -17.20 -2.34 6.28
C PHE A 174 -16.15 -3.15 5.50
N MET A 175 -15.66 -4.26 6.06
CA MET A 175 -14.79 -5.18 5.30
C MET A 175 -15.51 -5.81 4.11
N GLY A 176 -16.81 -6.10 4.22
CA GLY A 176 -17.64 -6.54 3.10
C GLY A 176 -17.74 -5.47 2.01
N ILE A 177 -17.89 -4.20 2.39
CA ILE A 177 -17.89 -3.05 1.47
C ILE A 177 -16.53 -2.95 0.75
N LEU A 178 -15.42 -2.96 1.49
CA LEU A 178 -14.05 -2.94 0.92
C LEU A 178 -13.82 -4.07 -0.08
N GLN A 179 -14.27 -5.28 0.24
CA GLN A 179 -14.11 -6.43 -0.65
C GLN A 179 -14.88 -6.25 -1.96
N GLU A 180 -16.10 -5.71 -1.91
CA GLU A 180 -16.89 -5.45 -3.10
C GLU A 180 -16.28 -4.31 -3.96
N PHE A 181 -15.78 -3.24 -3.34
CA PHE A 181 -15.02 -2.20 -4.05
C PHE A 181 -13.80 -2.77 -4.76
N SER A 182 -13.02 -3.62 -4.08
CA SER A 182 -11.85 -4.29 -4.67
C SER A 182 -12.21 -5.12 -5.90
N LYS A 183 -13.29 -5.91 -5.81
CA LYS A 183 -13.81 -6.70 -6.95
C LYS A 183 -14.23 -5.80 -8.12
N LEU A 184 -14.89 -4.67 -7.84
CA LEU A 184 -15.36 -3.74 -8.86
C LEU A 184 -14.21 -2.96 -9.51
N PHE A 185 -13.17 -2.58 -8.76
CA PHE A 185 -11.98 -1.93 -9.31
C PHE A 185 -11.22 -2.83 -10.28
N GLY A 186 -11.11 -4.12 -9.97
CA GLY A 186 -10.41 -5.11 -10.81
C GLY A 186 -11.27 -5.74 -11.90
N ALA A 187 -12.58 -5.45 -11.94
CA ALA A 187 -13.49 -6.06 -12.91
C ALA A 187 -13.18 -5.58 -14.33
N PHE A 188 -13.18 -6.52 -15.28
CA PHE A 188 -13.05 -6.19 -16.69
C PHE A 188 -14.33 -5.52 -17.19
N ASN A 189 -14.18 -4.35 -17.80
CA ASN A 189 -15.25 -3.67 -18.52
C ASN A 189 -14.73 -3.20 -19.88
N ILE A 190 -15.38 -3.65 -20.95
CA ILE A 190 -14.95 -3.37 -22.33
C ILE A 190 -14.97 -1.87 -22.66
N ALA A 191 -15.86 -1.11 -22.02
CA ALA A 191 -16.01 0.32 -22.23
C ALA A 191 -14.77 1.11 -21.81
N ASP A 192 -13.99 0.59 -20.84
CA ASP A 192 -12.74 1.23 -20.41
C ASP A 192 -11.66 1.19 -21.49
N PHE A 193 -11.73 0.23 -22.42
CA PHE A 193 -10.74 0.03 -23.46
C PHE A 193 -11.24 0.37 -24.86
N ILE A 194 -12.54 0.21 -25.11
CA ILE A 194 -13.20 0.47 -26.38
C ILE A 194 -14.50 1.24 -26.08
N PRO A 195 -14.43 2.58 -25.94
CA PRO A 195 -15.55 3.36 -25.42
C PRO A 195 -16.87 3.24 -26.19
N TRP A 196 -16.81 3.04 -27.51
CA TRP A 196 -18.01 2.87 -28.35
C TRP A 196 -18.73 1.53 -28.14
N LEU A 197 -18.11 0.57 -27.45
CA LEU A 197 -18.74 -0.68 -26.98
C LEU A 197 -19.37 -0.53 -25.60
N GLY A 198 -19.50 0.69 -25.08
CA GLY A 198 -20.04 0.96 -23.74
C GLY A 198 -21.51 0.58 -23.51
N TRP A 199 -22.23 0.10 -24.52
CA TRP A 199 -23.57 -0.49 -24.40
C TRP A 199 -23.55 -1.96 -23.95
N PHE A 200 -22.39 -2.62 -23.98
CA PHE A 200 -22.21 -4.02 -23.61
C PHE A 200 -21.93 -4.13 -22.09
N HIS A 201 -22.67 -4.99 -21.36
CA HIS A 201 -22.47 -5.30 -19.92
C HIS A 201 -22.79 -4.19 -18.88
N VAL A 202 -23.70 -3.27 -19.19
CA VAL A 202 -23.95 -2.07 -18.36
C VAL A 202 -24.81 -2.32 -17.12
N GLY A 203 -25.82 -3.20 -17.20
CA GLY A 203 -26.88 -3.29 -16.20
C GLY A 203 -26.41 -3.76 -14.81
N GLU A 204 -25.93 -5.00 -14.74
CA GLU A 204 -25.51 -5.62 -13.47
C GLU A 204 -24.31 -4.89 -12.85
N PHE A 205 -23.33 -4.51 -13.67
CA PHE A 205 -22.13 -3.80 -13.21
C PHE A 205 -22.48 -2.45 -12.58
N ASN A 206 -23.33 -1.66 -13.24
CA ASN A 206 -23.78 -0.38 -12.69
C ASN A 206 -24.61 -0.55 -11.41
N GLN A 207 -25.46 -1.58 -11.35
CA GLN A 207 -26.24 -1.86 -10.15
C GLN A 207 -25.35 -2.22 -8.96
N ARG A 208 -24.32 -3.07 -9.17
CA ARG A 208 -23.35 -3.41 -8.13
C ARG A 208 -22.57 -2.21 -7.66
N MET A 209 -22.11 -1.35 -8.58
CA MET A 209 -21.45 -0.08 -8.24
C MET A 209 -22.34 0.84 -7.41
N ALA A 210 -23.60 1.03 -7.82
CA ALA A 210 -24.55 1.86 -7.09
C ALA A 210 -24.84 1.31 -5.68
N ASN A 211 -25.00 -0.01 -5.55
CA ASN A 211 -25.23 -0.66 -4.27
C ASN A 211 -24.00 -0.53 -3.35
N ALA A 212 -22.80 -0.75 -3.88
CA ALA A 212 -21.55 -0.63 -3.13
C ALA A 212 -21.34 0.81 -2.62
N ARG A 213 -21.48 1.82 -3.51
CA ARG A 213 -21.42 3.23 -3.12
C ARG A 213 -22.45 3.57 -2.05
N LYS A 214 -23.70 3.15 -2.22
CA LYS A 214 -24.76 3.40 -1.25
C LYS A 214 -24.45 2.77 0.12
N ALA A 215 -23.91 1.56 0.14
CA ALA A 215 -23.52 0.90 1.39
C ALA A 215 -22.42 1.69 2.11
N LEU A 216 -21.42 2.18 1.37
CA LEU A 216 -20.38 3.05 1.93
C LEU A 216 -20.96 4.36 2.47
N ASP A 217 -21.84 5.00 1.69
CA ASP A 217 -22.50 6.26 2.09
C ASP A 217 -23.23 6.07 3.41
N VAL A 218 -24.09 5.05 3.52
CA VAL A 218 -24.85 4.75 4.75
C VAL A 218 -23.92 4.50 5.93
N PHE A 219 -22.87 3.70 5.74
CA PHE A 219 -21.96 3.32 6.82
C PHE A 219 -21.16 4.53 7.34
N ILE A 220 -20.52 5.28 6.44
CA ILE A 220 -19.66 6.40 6.81
C ILE A 220 -20.46 7.62 7.23
N ASP A 221 -21.62 7.90 6.61
CA ASP A 221 -22.44 9.05 7.01
C ASP A 221 -22.94 8.91 8.45
N LYS A 222 -23.34 7.69 8.85
CA LYS A 222 -23.69 7.39 10.24
C LYS A 222 -22.54 7.76 11.20
N ILE A 223 -21.32 7.37 10.86
CA ILE A 223 -20.13 7.65 11.68
C ILE A 223 -19.87 9.15 11.76
N ILE A 224 -19.89 9.85 10.62
CA ILE A 224 -19.68 11.30 10.61
C ILE A 224 -20.75 11.99 11.48
N ASP A 225 -22.01 11.58 11.37
CA ASP A 225 -23.11 12.18 12.13
C ASP A 225 -22.99 11.93 13.64
N GLU A 226 -22.49 10.75 14.04
CA GLU A 226 -22.16 10.44 15.43
C GLU A 226 -21.03 11.34 15.98
N HIS A 227 -20.00 11.61 15.18
CA HIS A 227 -18.91 12.53 15.56
C HIS A 227 -19.41 13.97 15.70
N VAL A 228 -20.24 14.43 14.76
CA VAL A 228 -20.89 15.76 14.84
C VAL A 228 -21.75 15.87 16.10
N ALA A 229 -22.55 14.86 16.41
CA ALA A 229 -23.40 14.86 17.61
C ALA A 229 -22.58 14.87 18.90
N LYS A 230 -21.50 14.08 18.99
CA LYS A 230 -20.58 14.08 20.14
C LYS A 230 -19.96 15.46 20.37
N ARG A 231 -19.51 16.12 19.30
CA ARG A 231 -18.92 17.46 19.36
C ARG A 231 -19.91 18.50 19.88
N ASN A 232 -21.14 18.52 19.34
CA ASN A 232 -22.18 19.45 19.76
C ASN A 232 -22.57 19.28 21.25
N ASN A 233 -22.55 18.05 21.76
CA ASN A 233 -22.85 17.77 23.16
C ASN A 233 -21.69 18.09 24.13
N LYS A 234 -20.45 18.23 23.64
CA LYS A 234 -19.23 18.40 24.44
C LYS A 234 -18.70 19.84 24.52
N MET A 235 -19.39 20.84 23.94
CA MET A 235 -19.00 22.27 23.99
C MET A 235 -18.83 22.89 25.42
N ASN A 236 -19.00 22.10 26.51
CA ASN A 236 -18.90 22.55 27.90
C ASN A 236 -17.76 21.88 28.73
N LYS A 237 -16.83 21.11 28.12
CA LYS A 237 -15.64 20.58 28.83
C LYS A 237 -14.39 20.64 27.94
N GLU A 238 -13.27 21.08 28.51
CA GLU A 238 -11.96 21.10 27.86
C GLU A 238 -11.61 19.70 27.30
N GLU A 239 -11.35 19.63 26.00
CA GLU A 239 -10.92 18.39 25.34
C GLU A 239 -9.49 18.04 25.77
N ASN A 240 -9.25 16.77 26.10
CA ASN A 240 -7.92 16.20 25.93
C ASN A 240 -7.71 15.96 24.44
N GLU A 241 -6.63 16.47 23.84
CA GLU A 241 -6.22 16.21 22.44
C GLU A 241 -5.99 14.71 22.11
N LEU A 242 -6.17 13.81 23.09
CA LEU A 242 -5.88 12.38 23.02
C LEU A 242 -7.07 11.49 22.59
N ASP A 243 -8.22 12.11 22.23
CA ASP A 243 -9.45 11.41 21.82
C ASP A 243 -9.89 11.73 20.37
N LYS A 244 -9.07 12.42 19.57
CA LYS A 244 -9.42 12.87 18.20
C LYS A 244 -9.00 11.87 17.13
N ASP A 245 -9.99 11.33 16.42
CA ASP A 245 -9.73 10.40 15.32
C ASP A 245 -9.53 11.09 13.95
N MET A 246 -9.41 10.28 12.89
CA MET A 246 -9.23 10.80 11.53
C MET A 246 -10.45 11.57 11.04
N VAL A 247 -11.65 11.13 11.40
CA VAL A 247 -12.89 11.80 11.02
C VAL A 247 -12.93 13.17 11.68
N ASP A 248 -12.60 13.28 12.97
CA ASP A 248 -12.54 14.56 13.69
C ASP A 248 -11.58 15.55 13.02
N GLU A 249 -10.37 15.10 12.68
CA GLU A 249 -9.34 15.93 12.03
C GLU A 249 -9.75 16.41 10.62
N LEU A 250 -10.44 15.54 9.86
CA LEU A 250 -10.95 15.91 8.54
C LEU A 250 -12.13 16.88 8.64
N MET A 251 -12.97 16.74 9.67
CA MET A 251 -14.09 17.64 9.97
C MET A 251 -13.61 19.01 10.46
N ASP A 252 -12.54 19.08 11.26
CA ASP A 252 -11.90 20.34 11.66
C ASP A 252 -11.45 21.14 10.43
N PHE A 253 -10.84 20.46 9.45
CA PHE A 253 -10.41 21.10 8.21
C PHE A 253 -11.57 21.57 7.32
N LEU A 254 -12.69 20.82 7.29
CA LEU A 254 -13.91 21.28 6.62
C LEU A 254 -14.34 22.66 7.17
N GLN A 255 -14.38 22.81 8.50
CA GLN A 255 -14.83 24.04 9.15
C GLN A 255 -13.84 25.19 9.01
N GLU A 256 -12.53 24.95 9.15
CA GLU A 256 -11.50 25.97 8.92
C GLU A 256 -11.55 26.55 7.50
N SER A 257 -11.85 25.70 6.51
CA SER A 257 -12.03 26.13 5.12
C SER A 257 -13.31 26.95 4.89
N GLU A 258 -14.35 26.77 5.72
CA GLU A 258 -15.58 27.55 5.67
C GLU A 258 -15.47 28.91 6.39
N ILE A 259 -14.64 29.00 7.44
CA ILE A 259 -14.45 30.24 8.22
C ILE A 259 -13.46 31.19 7.52
N GLY A 260 -12.46 30.65 6.80
CA GLY A 260 -11.47 31.44 6.05
C GLY A 260 -12.06 32.31 4.93
N ASP A 261 -13.23 31.95 4.40
CA ASP A 261 -13.93 32.69 3.34
C ASP A 261 -14.64 33.96 3.85
N ILE A 262 -14.76 34.16 5.17
CA ILE A 262 -15.42 35.36 5.72
C ILE A 262 -14.44 36.54 5.89
N ASN A 263 -13.12 36.29 6.00
CA ASN A 263 -12.17 37.32 6.45
C ASN A 263 -10.97 37.64 5.55
N HIS A 264 -10.75 36.99 4.39
CA HIS A 264 -9.65 37.39 3.49
C HIS A 264 -9.97 37.21 2.00
N SER A 265 -10.59 38.24 1.41
CA SER A 265 -10.57 38.48 -0.04
C SER A 265 -9.23 39.13 -0.43
N ASP A 266 -8.16 38.33 -0.62
CA ASP A 266 -7.01 38.63 -1.51
C ASP A 266 -5.78 37.74 -1.20
N ASN A 267 -5.92 36.42 -1.31
CA ASN A 267 -4.75 35.59 -1.61
C ASN A 267 -5.13 34.39 -2.48
N SER A 268 -4.51 34.31 -3.66
CA SER A 268 -4.81 33.40 -4.76
C SER A 268 -4.30 31.98 -4.54
N GLN A 269 -4.69 31.36 -3.42
CA GLN A 269 -4.80 29.92 -3.27
C GLN A 269 -6.18 29.65 -2.71
N SER A 270 -7.17 29.46 -3.58
CA SER A 270 -8.49 28.97 -3.17
C SER A 270 -8.28 27.70 -2.34
N THR A 271 -8.47 27.78 -1.03
CA THR A 271 -8.53 26.61 -0.16
C THR A 271 -9.63 25.74 -0.74
N LEU A 272 -9.30 24.62 -1.39
CA LEU A 272 -10.33 23.82 -2.04
C LEU A 272 -11.27 23.34 -0.95
N LYS A 273 -12.56 23.65 -1.11
CA LYS A 273 -13.60 23.29 -0.17
C LYS A 273 -13.70 21.77 -0.14
N LEU A 274 -13.37 21.19 1.00
CA LEU A 274 -13.61 19.76 1.23
C LEU A 274 -15.11 19.51 1.36
N THR A 275 -15.51 18.28 1.07
CA THR A 275 -16.90 17.79 1.20
C THR A 275 -16.93 16.49 1.98
N ARG A 276 -18.11 16.05 2.41
CA ARG A 276 -18.29 14.71 3.01
C ARG A 276 -17.81 13.60 2.07
N ASP A 277 -17.99 13.77 0.77
CA ASP A 277 -17.51 12.82 -0.24
C ASP A 277 -15.98 12.69 -0.21
N ASN A 278 -15.24 13.78 0.03
CA ASN A 278 -13.80 13.73 0.22
C ASN A 278 -13.42 12.92 1.48
N ILE A 279 -14.17 13.09 2.58
CA ILE A 279 -13.93 12.32 3.82
C ILE A 279 -14.14 10.83 3.58
N LYS A 280 -15.28 10.46 2.98
CA LYS A 280 -15.60 9.07 2.62
C LYS A 280 -14.50 8.46 1.75
N ALA A 281 -14.06 9.19 0.73
CA ALA A 281 -13.05 8.72 -0.20
C ALA A 281 -11.65 8.58 0.47
N LEU A 282 -11.26 9.51 1.34
CA LEU A 282 -10.00 9.43 2.10
C LEU A 282 -10.00 8.29 3.12
N ILE A 283 -11.13 8.02 3.79
CA ILE A 283 -11.24 6.86 4.68
C ILE A 283 -11.02 5.57 3.89
N MET A 284 -11.62 5.44 2.71
CA MET A 284 -11.39 4.29 1.84
C MET A 284 -9.93 4.13 1.43
N ASP A 285 -9.24 5.23 1.09
CA ASP A 285 -7.81 5.22 0.77
C ASP A 285 -6.96 4.67 1.94
N VAL A 286 -7.22 5.15 3.16
CA VAL A 286 -6.49 4.70 4.36
C VAL A 286 -6.77 3.23 4.65
N MET A 287 -8.02 2.80 4.50
CA MET A 287 -8.45 1.44 4.79
C MET A 287 -7.87 0.41 3.80
N PHE A 288 -7.90 0.71 2.50
CA PHE A 288 -7.24 -0.11 1.47
C PHE A 288 -5.72 -0.10 1.64
N GLY A 289 -5.14 1.08 1.88
CA GLY A 289 -3.70 1.26 1.95
C GLY A 289 -3.06 0.66 3.19
N GLY A 290 -3.71 0.72 4.36
CA GLY A 290 -3.13 0.36 5.66
C GLY A 290 -3.34 -1.09 6.10
N THR A 291 -4.38 -1.76 5.60
CA THR A 291 -4.77 -3.09 6.10
C THR A 291 -3.94 -4.21 5.47
N GLU A 292 -4.13 -4.47 4.18
CA GLU A 292 -3.58 -5.65 3.51
C GLU A 292 -2.07 -5.52 3.23
N THR A 293 -1.58 -4.31 2.95
CA THR A 293 -0.17 -4.07 2.63
C THR A 293 0.74 -4.43 3.81
N VAL A 294 0.42 -3.93 5.02
CA VAL A 294 1.19 -4.18 6.24
C VAL A 294 1.09 -5.64 6.64
N ALA A 295 -0.10 -6.24 6.55
CA ALA A 295 -0.32 -7.66 6.88
C ALA A 295 0.52 -8.57 5.98
N SER A 296 0.48 -8.31 4.66
CA SER A 296 1.26 -9.05 3.66
C SER A 296 2.76 -8.98 3.96
N VAL A 297 3.30 -7.80 4.28
CA VAL A 297 4.72 -7.65 4.59
C VAL A 297 5.12 -8.41 5.85
N ILE A 298 4.34 -8.33 6.94
CA ILE A 298 4.62 -9.09 8.17
C ILE A 298 4.62 -10.59 7.87
N GLU A 299 3.61 -11.07 7.13
CA GLU A 299 3.51 -12.48 6.75
C GLU A 299 4.69 -12.94 5.87
N TRP A 300 5.10 -12.16 4.88
CA TRP A 300 6.26 -12.44 4.04
C TRP A 300 7.57 -12.45 4.84
N ILE A 301 7.73 -11.55 5.82
CA ILE A 301 8.92 -11.56 6.70
C ILE A 301 8.98 -12.87 7.46
N MET A 302 7.88 -13.25 8.12
CA MET A 302 7.82 -14.52 8.86
C MET A 302 8.04 -15.71 7.93
N ALA A 303 7.49 -15.70 6.72
CA ALA A 303 7.67 -16.77 5.73
C ALA A 303 9.13 -16.92 5.29
N GLU A 304 9.80 -15.83 4.94
CA GLU A 304 11.21 -15.85 4.51
C GLU A 304 12.14 -16.27 5.64
N LEU A 305 11.92 -15.79 6.87
CA LEU A 305 12.68 -16.24 8.03
C LEU A 305 12.44 -17.73 8.32
N MET A 306 11.20 -18.22 8.21
CA MET A 306 10.90 -19.65 8.36
C MET A 306 11.48 -20.48 7.21
N LYS A 307 11.68 -19.91 6.02
CA LYS A 307 12.36 -20.58 4.90
C LYS A 307 13.89 -20.56 5.05
N SER A 308 14.45 -19.54 5.72
CA SER A 308 15.87 -19.39 6.06
C SER A 308 16.12 -19.46 7.57
N PRO A 309 16.26 -20.68 8.15
CA PRO A 309 16.55 -20.85 9.58
C PRO A 309 17.78 -20.09 10.05
N SER A 310 18.78 -19.95 9.18
CA SER A 310 20.01 -19.22 9.49
C SER A 310 19.75 -17.73 9.75
N ASP A 311 18.86 -17.11 8.99
CA ASP A 311 18.53 -15.69 9.14
C ASP A 311 17.52 -15.45 10.26
N LEU A 312 16.60 -16.39 10.48
CA LEU A 312 15.76 -16.41 11.68
C LEU A 312 16.59 -16.42 12.96
N LEU A 313 17.57 -17.31 13.06
CA LEU A 313 18.46 -17.40 14.21
C LEU A 313 19.28 -16.11 14.40
N LYS A 314 19.80 -15.51 13.32
CA LYS A 314 20.52 -14.22 13.40
C LYS A 314 19.62 -13.08 13.93
N ALA A 315 18.40 -12.96 13.41
CA ALA A 315 17.45 -11.94 13.88
C ALA A 315 17.06 -12.14 15.34
N GLN A 316 16.83 -13.40 15.74
CA GLN A 316 16.57 -13.76 17.12
C GLN A 316 17.78 -13.52 18.03
N GLN A 317 19.01 -13.74 17.55
CA GLN A 317 20.24 -13.49 18.29
C GLN A 317 20.45 -11.98 18.51
N GLU A 318 20.23 -11.14 17.49
CA GLU A 318 20.26 -9.67 17.66
C GLU A 318 19.29 -9.21 18.76
N LEU A 319 18.06 -9.72 18.75
CA LEU A 319 17.07 -9.42 19.79
C LEU A 319 17.55 -9.85 21.18
N LYS A 320 18.19 -11.00 21.30
CA LYS A 320 18.77 -11.48 22.56
C LYS A 320 19.91 -10.57 23.03
N ASP A 321 20.77 -10.12 22.12
CA ASP A 321 21.94 -9.29 22.45
C ASP A 321 21.54 -7.87 22.86
N VAL A 322 20.51 -7.31 22.23
CA VAL A 322 20.04 -5.93 22.49
C VAL A 322 19.10 -5.87 23.70
N VAL A 323 18.20 -6.85 23.84
CA VAL A 323 17.08 -6.80 24.80
C VAL A 323 17.34 -7.71 26.01
N GLY A 324 17.93 -8.89 25.78
CA GLY A 324 17.97 -10.00 26.72
C GLY A 324 16.73 -10.90 26.65
N LEU A 325 16.69 -11.94 27.49
CA LEU A 325 15.54 -12.87 27.62
C LEU A 325 14.75 -12.68 28.92
N ASP A 326 15.24 -11.84 29.83
CA ASP A 326 14.67 -11.66 31.18
C ASP A 326 13.72 -10.47 31.28
N ARG A 327 13.47 -9.78 30.17
CA ARG A 327 12.47 -8.71 30.04
C ARG A 327 11.83 -8.76 28.67
N ARG A 328 10.69 -8.10 28.51
CA ARG A 328 10.02 -7.91 27.22
C ARG A 328 10.69 -6.80 26.39
N PHE A 329 10.59 -6.94 25.07
CA PHE A 329 10.97 -5.91 24.11
C PHE A 329 10.16 -4.61 24.35
N ASN A 330 10.84 -3.47 24.30
CA ASN A 330 10.25 -2.14 24.39
C ASN A 330 10.48 -1.39 23.08
N GLU A 331 9.56 -0.51 22.69
CA GLU A 331 9.67 0.32 21.48
C GLU A 331 11.02 1.06 21.36
N SER A 332 11.58 1.55 22.46
CA SER A 332 12.87 2.24 22.46
C SER A 332 14.05 1.36 21.99
N ASP A 333 13.93 0.04 22.07
CA ASP A 333 14.92 -0.91 21.59
C ASP A 333 14.92 -1.05 20.06
N LEU A 334 13.79 -0.74 19.40
CA LEU A 334 13.61 -0.92 17.95
C LEU A 334 14.68 -0.21 17.12
N ASN A 335 15.17 0.94 17.60
CA ASN A 335 16.20 1.70 16.90
C ASN A 335 17.53 0.95 16.79
N LYS A 336 17.82 0.03 17.71
CA LYS A 336 19.07 -0.74 17.80
C LYS A 336 19.04 -2.04 16.98
N LEU A 337 17.88 -2.48 16.51
CA LEU A 337 17.70 -3.72 15.76
C LEU A 337 18.05 -3.53 14.28
N THR A 338 19.35 -3.58 13.98
CA THR A 338 19.91 -3.27 12.65
C THR A 338 19.65 -4.41 11.67
N TYR A 339 19.87 -5.66 12.09
CA TYR A 339 19.63 -6.84 11.28
C TYR A 339 18.15 -7.05 11.00
N LEU A 340 17.28 -6.82 11.99
CA LEU A 340 15.83 -6.86 11.77
C LEU A 340 15.39 -5.86 10.68
N LYS A 341 15.95 -4.64 10.68
CA LYS A 341 15.67 -3.65 9.61
C LYS A 341 16.18 -4.13 8.26
N CYS A 342 17.31 -4.84 8.21
CA CYS A 342 17.81 -5.46 6.99
C CYS A 342 16.88 -6.58 6.49
N VAL A 343 16.31 -7.37 7.39
CA VAL A 343 15.29 -8.39 7.08
C VAL A 343 14.07 -7.72 6.45
N VAL A 344 13.54 -6.66 7.07
CA VAL A 344 12.40 -5.89 6.53
C VAL A 344 12.71 -5.34 5.14
N LYS A 345 13.90 -4.75 4.94
CA LYS A 345 14.32 -4.23 3.63
C LYS A 345 14.40 -5.33 2.57
N GLU A 346 15.01 -6.47 2.89
CA GLU A 346 15.13 -7.58 1.94
C GLU A 346 13.79 -8.21 1.60
N THR A 347 12.90 -8.34 2.58
CA THR A 347 11.53 -8.77 2.31
C THR A 347 10.80 -7.78 1.41
N LEU A 348 10.90 -6.47 1.64
CA LEU A 348 10.27 -5.47 0.77
C LEU A 348 10.85 -5.44 -0.65
N ARG A 349 12.12 -5.81 -0.82
CA ARG A 349 12.76 -5.93 -2.15
C ARG A 349 12.21 -7.13 -2.91
N LEU A 350 12.13 -8.29 -2.27
CA LEU A 350 11.65 -9.51 -2.90
C LEU A 350 10.12 -9.57 -3.02
N HIS A 351 9.41 -9.05 -2.04
CA HIS A 351 7.96 -9.12 -1.89
C HIS A 351 7.38 -7.72 -1.65
N PRO A 352 7.50 -6.80 -2.63
CA PRO A 352 6.87 -5.50 -2.51
C PRO A 352 5.36 -5.68 -2.39
N ALA A 353 4.76 -5.09 -1.35
CA ALA A 353 3.33 -5.26 -1.07
C ALA A 353 2.44 -4.89 -2.26
N ILE A 354 2.85 -3.86 -3.01
CA ILE A 354 2.26 -3.45 -4.29
C ILE A 354 3.34 -3.65 -5.37
N PRO A 355 3.24 -4.69 -6.21
CA PRO A 355 4.30 -4.98 -7.18
C PRO A 355 4.26 -4.08 -8.42
N LEU A 356 3.11 -3.48 -8.74
CA LEU A 356 2.91 -2.58 -9.89
C LEU A 356 2.36 -1.22 -9.43
N PHE A 357 3.12 -0.14 -9.61
CA PHE A 357 2.62 1.22 -9.39
C PHE A 357 1.98 1.78 -10.68
N LEU A 358 0.75 2.27 -10.55
CA LEU A 358 -0.05 2.74 -11.69
C LEU A 358 0.02 4.26 -11.84
N HIS A 359 0.49 4.74 -12.98
CA HIS A 359 0.63 6.14 -13.31
C HIS A 359 -0.08 6.45 -14.64
N GLU A 360 -0.34 7.72 -14.92
CA GLU A 360 -0.87 8.20 -16.19
C GLU A 360 -0.13 9.46 -16.62
N THR A 361 0.12 9.61 -17.92
CA THR A 361 0.77 10.80 -18.48
C THR A 361 -0.21 11.97 -18.62
N ALA A 362 0.14 13.13 -18.07
CA ALA A 362 -0.66 14.35 -18.17
C ALA A 362 -0.62 15.02 -19.55
N GLU A 363 0.45 14.79 -20.31
CA GLU A 363 0.73 15.37 -21.62
C GLU A 363 1.59 14.43 -22.49
N ASP A 364 1.71 14.75 -23.77
CA ASP A 364 2.60 14.03 -24.69
C ASP A 364 4.05 14.26 -24.25
N THR A 365 4.85 13.20 -24.17
CA THR A 365 6.27 13.30 -23.81
C THR A 365 7.13 12.30 -24.60
N VAL A 366 8.44 12.35 -24.36
CA VAL A 366 9.44 11.45 -24.92
C VAL A 366 10.25 10.83 -23.79
N VAL A 367 10.36 9.50 -23.80
CA VAL A 367 11.21 8.75 -22.87
C VAL A 367 12.21 7.98 -23.70
N THR A 368 13.51 8.23 -23.48
CA THR A 368 14.62 7.55 -24.17
C THR A 368 14.52 7.49 -25.71
N GLY A 369 13.95 8.53 -26.32
CA GLY A 369 13.76 8.63 -27.77
C GLY A 369 12.45 8.02 -28.30
N TYR A 370 11.59 7.50 -27.43
CA TYR A 370 10.28 6.97 -27.77
C TYR A 370 9.16 7.95 -27.41
N SER A 371 8.16 8.06 -28.27
CA SER A 371 6.97 8.87 -28.03
C SER A 371 6.05 8.20 -27.01
N ILE A 372 5.62 8.95 -25.99
CA ILE A 372 4.62 8.53 -25.00
C ILE A 372 3.45 9.52 -25.06
N PRO A 373 2.30 9.16 -25.68
CA PRO A 373 1.15 10.05 -25.79
C PRO A 373 0.51 10.36 -24.43
N LYS A 374 -0.16 11.50 -24.34
CA LYS A 374 -1.04 11.88 -23.23
C LYS A 374 -2.07 10.78 -22.94
N GLY A 375 -2.39 10.57 -21.67
CA GLY A 375 -3.31 9.52 -21.22
C GLY A 375 -2.76 8.09 -21.30
N THR A 376 -1.47 7.90 -21.61
CA THR A 376 -0.83 6.59 -21.51
C THR A 376 -0.82 6.12 -20.06
N ARG A 377 -1.27 4.89 -19.82
CA ARG A 377 -1.17 4.23 -18.51
C ARG A 377 0.24 3.67 -18.34
N VAL A 378 0.92 4.04 -17.27
CA VAL A 378 2.30 3.61 -16.99
C VAL A 378 2.31 2.68 -15.80
N TRP A 379 2.86 1.49 -16.00
CA TRP A 379 2.92 0.42 -14.99
C TRP A 379 4.38 0.22 -14.57
N ILE A 380 4.71 0.67 -13.37
CA ILE A 380 6.07 0.59 -12.84
C ILE A 380 6.18 -0.69 -12.02
N ASN A 381 6.98 -1.61 -12.53
CA ASN A 381 7.13 -2.95 -11.98
C ASN A 381 8.22 -2.98 -10.90
N ALA A 382 7.84 -2.64 -9.68
CA ALA A 382 8.73 -2.65 -8.52
C ALA A 382 9.29 -4.06 -8.25
N TRP A 383 8.52 -5.10 -8.55
CA TRP A 383 8.96 -6.49 -8.40
C TRP A 383 10.11 -6.84 -9.35
N ALA A 384 10.03 -6.39 -10.61
CA ALA A 384 11.11 -6.59 -11.59
C ALA A 384 12.34 -5.76 -11.22
N ILE A 385 12.15 -4.50 -10.85
CA ILE A 385 13.22 -3.58 -10.44
C ILE A 385 13.99 -4.13 -9.22
N GLY A 386 13.26 -4.64 -8.23
CA GLY A 386 13.86 -5.30 -7.06
C GLY A 386 14.65 -6.56 -7.39
N ARG A 387 14.54 -7.09 -8.62
CA ARG A 387 15.26 -8.26 -9.14
C ARG A 387 16.15 -7.96 -10.33
N ASP A 388 16.42 -6.69 -10.62
CA ASP A 388 17.30 -6.33 -11.72
C ASP A 388 18.75 -6.77 -11.42
N LYS A 389 19.31 -7.58 -12.31
CA LYS A 389 20.68 -8.10 -12.20
C LYS A 389 21.75 -7.02 -12.35
N SER A 390 21.41 -5.86 -12.92
CA SER A 390 22.32 -4.71 -12.98
C SER A 390 22.50 -4.04 -11.61
N ALA A 391 21.51 -4.17 -10.72
CA ALA A 391 21.45 -3.50 -9.44
C ALA A 391 21.65 -4.43 -8.23
N TRP A 392 21.31 -5.71 -8.36
CA TRP A 392 21.31 -6.66 -7.24
C TRP A 392 22.08 -7.94 -7.56
N ASP A 393 23.11 -8.22 -6.74
CA ASP A 393 23.81 -9.51 -6.74
C ASP A 393 22.87 -10.62 -6.27
N ASP A 394 22.77 -11.72 -7.03
CA ASP A 394 21.91 -12.86 -6.75
C ASP A 394 20.47 -12.41 -6.37
N PRO A 395 19.74 -11.79 -7.33
CA PRO A 395 18.53 -11.01 -7.05
C PRO A 395 17.37 -11.84 -6.51
N ASP A 396 17.33 -13.14 -6.79
CA ASP A 396 16.22 -14.00 -6.39
C ASP A 396 16.40 -14.59 -4.98
N THR A 397 17.58 -14.45 -4.38
CA THR A 397 17.91 -14.99 -3.06
C THR A 397 17.59 -14.00 -1.95
N PHE A 398 16.87 -14.48 -0.92
CA PHE A 398 16.66 -13.78 0.34
C PHE A 398 17.99 -13.72 1.12
N ASN A 399 18.59 -12.54 1.16
CA ASN A 399 19.85 -12.28 1.86
C ASN A 399 19.81 -10.92 2.57
N PRO A 400 19.27 -10.84 3.80
CA PRO A 400 19.21 -9.60 4.58
C PRO A 400 20.58 -8.95 4.78
N SER A 401 21.65 -9.76 4.94
CA SER A 401 23.01 -9.26 5.15
C SER A 401 23.50 -8.36 4.01
N ARG A 402 22.90 -8.39 2.81
CA ARG A 402 23.24 -7.45 1.74
C ARG A 402 23.09 -6.00 2.17
N PHE A 403 22.06 -5.68 2.97
CA PHE A 403 21.78 -4.33 3.46
C PHE A 403 22.67 -3.87 4.62
N LEU A 404 23.55 -4.74 5.15
CA LEU A 404 24.58 -4.34 6.11
C LEU A 404 25.78 -3.64 5.42
N LYS A 405 25.93 -3.81 4.11
CA LYS A 405 26.99 -3.16 3.35
C LYS A 405 26.74 -1.65 3.30
N ASN A 406 27.81 -0.86 3.39
CA ASN A 406 27.73 0.59 3.25
C ASN A 406 27.31 0.96 1.81
N GLY A 407 26.45 1.98 1.68
CA GLY A 407 26.03 2.51 0.38
C GLY A 407 24.98 1.68 -0.36
N MET A 408 24.34 0.72 0.29
CA MET A 408 23.23 -0.02 -0.31
C MET A 408 22.00 0.88 -0.52
N PRO A 409 21.21 0.64 -1.59
CA PRO A 409 19.98 1.37 -1.86
C PRO A 409 19.04 1.49 -0.66
N ASP A 410 18.43 2.65 -0.48
CA ASP A 410 17.42 2.92 0.55
C ASP A 410 16.13 3.49 -0.07
N PHE A 411 14.98 3.00 0.40
CA PHE A 411 13.66 3.49 -0.02
C PHE A 411 13.36 4.92 0.45
N LYS A 412 14.18 5.49 1.35
CA LYS A 412 14.09 6.90 1.79
C LYS A 412 14.77 7.89 0.84
N GLY A 413 15.50 7.41 -0.16
CA GLY A 413 16.38 8.20 -1.02
C GLY A 413 15.91 8.33 -2.47
N ASN A 414 16.88 8.60 -3.35
CA ASN A 414 16.74 8.66 -4.81
C ASN A 414 17.20 7.36 -5.49
N ASP A 415 17.14 6.24 -4.76
CA ASP A 415 17.64 4.94 -5.23
C ASP A 415 16.50 4.19 -5.93
N PHE A 416 16.48 4.26 -7.26
CA PHE A 416 15.42 3.68 -8.09
C PHE A 416 15.55 2.17 -8.26
N GLU A 417 16.65 1.62 -7.76
CA GLU A 417 16.91 0.20 -7.60
C GLU A 417 16.05 -0.41 -6.47
N PHE A 418 15.55 0.42 -5.54
CA PHE A 418 14.76 -0.01 -4.38
C PHE A 418 13.57 0.92 -4.06
N ILE A 419 12.42 0.66 -4.68
CA ILE A 419 11.22 1.51 -4.59
C ILE A 419 9.97 0.82 -4.00
N PRO A 420 10.03 0.10 -2.87
CA PRO A 420 8.89 -0.63 -2.31
C PRO A 420 7.70 0.27 -1.90
N PHE A 421 7.94 1.58 -1.74
CA PHE A 421 6.91 2.58 -1.41
C PHE A 421 6.63 3.55 -2.58
N GLY A 422 7.04 3.19 -3.79
CA GLY A 422 7.10 4.10 -4.93
C GLY A 422 8.16 5.18 -4.74
N SER A 423 8.12 6.22 -5.57
CA SER A 423 9.02 7.38 -5.47
C SER A 423 8.36 8.65 -6.02
N GLY A 424 9.07 9.77 -5.92
CA GLY A 424 8.62 11.08 -6.41
C GLY A 424 7.37 11.59 -5.71
N ARG A 425 6.54 12.34 -6.46
CA ARG A 425 5.34 12.99 -5.92
C ARG A 425 4.34 11.97 -5.34
N ARG A 426 4.26 10.78 -5.92
CA ARG A 426 3.29 9.74 -5.56
C ARG A 426 3.82 8.71 -4.57
N SER A 427 4.95 8.96 -3.92
CA SER A 427 5.48 8.09 -2.86
C SER A 427 4.47 7.87 -1.72
N CYS A 428 4.54 6.71 -1.06
CA CYS A 428 3.57 6.33 -0.04
C CYS A 428 3.54 7.34 1.13
N PRO A 429 2.39 7.97 1.44
CA PRO A 429 2.28 8.89 2.56
C PRO A 429 2.25 8.18 3.92
N GLY A 430 1.83 6.90 3.95
CA GLY A 430 1.74 6.07 5.16
C GLY A 430 3.01 5.28 5.49
N MET A 431 4.12 5.49 4.76
CA MET A 431 5.34 4.68 4.86
C MET A 431 5.86 4.55 6.30
N GLN A 432 5.91 5.66 7.06
CA GLN A 432 6.47 5.65 8.41
C GLN A 432 5.63 4.83 9.39
N LEU A 433 4.30 5.00 9.34
CA LEU A 433 3.38 4.28 10.21
C LEU A 433 3.35 2.78 9.86
N GLY A 434 3.32 2.45 8.56
CA GLY A 434 3.37 1.08 8.08
C GLY A 434 4.65 0.36 8.50
N LEU A 435 5.83 0.97 8.29
CA LEU A 435 7.11 0.40 8.72
C LEU A 435 7.17 0.21 10.23
N TYR A 436 6.66 1.17 11.00
CA TYR A 436 6.59 1.03 12.45
C TYR A 436 5.73 -0.18 12.86
N ALA A 437 4.55 -0.35 12.28
CA ALA A 437 3.70 -1.50 12.55
C ALA A 437 4.38 -2.83 12.15
N VAL A 438 5.05 -2.89 10.99
CA VAL A 438 5.82 -4.06 10.56
C VAL A 438 6.94 -4.37 11.55
N GLU A 439 7.83 -3.42 11.81
CA GLU A 439 9.02 -3.61 12.63
C GLU A 439 8.64 -3.98 14.07
N LEU A 440 7.65 -3.30 14.66
CA LEU A 440 7.18 -3.57 16.02
C LEU A 440 6.57 -4.97 16.13
N SER A 441 5.71 -5.35 15.18
CA SER A 441 5.05 -6.65 15.18
C SER A 441 6.06 -7.79 15.06
N VAL A 442 6.97 -7.71 14.09
CA VAL A 442 7.97 -8.76 13.85
C VAL A 442 8.95 -8.83 15.02
N ALA A 443 9.41 -7.70 15.58
CA ALA A 443 10.28 -7.70 16.75
C ALA A 443 9.63 -8.45 17.93
N HIS A 444 8.37 -8.16 18.24
CA HIS A 444 7.64 -8.86 19.29
C HIS A 444 7.47 -10.36 19.01
N LEU A 445 7.07 -10.73 17.79
CA LEU A 445 6.86 -12.14 17.41
C LEU A 445 8.15 -12.95 17.50
N LEU A 446 9.29 -12.40 17.08
CA LEU A 446 10.59 -13.08 17.11
C LEU A 446 11.26 -13.07 18.48
N HIS A 447 10.98 -12.05 19.30
CA HIS A 447 11.52 -11.96 20.65
C HIS A 447 10.79 -12.89 21.61
N CYS A 448 9.45 -12.90 21.58
CA CYS A 448 8.63 -13.65 22.52
C CYS A 448 8.57 -15.16 22.22
N PHE A 449 8.76 -15.55 20.95
CA PHE A 449 8.53 -16.93 20.50
C PHE A 449 9.65 -17.48 19.62
N ASN A 450 9.85 -18.80 19.70
CA ASN A 450 10.44 -19.58 18.61
C ASN A 450 9.33 -20.04 17.67
N TRP A 451 9.68 -20.28 16.41
CA TRP A 451 8.71 -20.59 15.35
C TRP A 451 9.12 -21.85 14.58
N GLU A 452 8.19 -22.79 14.46
CA GLU A 452 8.37 -24.03 13.72
C GLU A 452 7.28 -24.21 12.67
N LEU A 453 7.59 -24.91 11.59
CA LEU A 453 6.58 -25.31 10.61
C LEU A 453 5.75 -26.50 11.16
N PRO A 454 4.43 -26.53 10.94
CA PRO A 454 3.57 -27.57 11.49
C PRO A 454 3.89 -28.95 10.88
N ASN A 455 3.59 -30.00 11.63
CA ASN A 455 3.64 -31.40 11.17
C ASN A 455 5.01 -31.87 10.63
N GLY A 456 6.11 -31.25 11.07
CA GLY A 456 7.47 -31.61 10.62
C GLY A 456 7.77 -31.22 9.17
N MET A 457 6.99 -30.31 8.57
CA MET A 457 7.24 -29.76 7.25
C MET A 457 8.64 -29.15 7.17
N LYS A 458 9.37 -29.44 6.08
CA LYS A 458 10.71 -28.89 5.86
C LYS A 458 10.63 -27.45 5.39
N HIS A 459 11.63 -26.65 5.74
CA HIS A 459 11.74 -25.25 5.32
C HIS A 459 11.67 -25.06 3.79
N SER A 460 12.22 -26.01 3.01
CA SER A 460 12.20 -25.97 1.54
C SER A 460 10.83 -26.27 0.93
N GLU A 461 9.91 -26.85 1.69
CA GLU A 461 8.55 -27.23 1.24
C GLU A 461 7.54 -26.07 1.41
N LEU A 462 7.96 -24.97 2.05
CA LEU A 462 7.11 -23.80 2.24
C LEU A 462 6.77 -23.13 0.89
N ASP A 463 5.47 -23.01 0.59
CA ASP A 463 4.98 -22.33 -0.60
C ASP A 463 5.31 -20.83 -0.55
N MET A 464 6.05 -20.33 -1.54
CA MET A 464 6.43 -18.91 -1.64
C MET A 464 5.78 -18.23 -2.85
N ASN A 465 4.61 -18.72 -3.28
CA ASN A 465 3.86 -18.11 -4.36
C ASN A 465 3.04 -16.92 -3.85
N ASP A 466 2.86 -15.93 -4.71
CA ASP A 466 2.02 -14.76 -4.47
C ASP A 466 0.71 -14.86 -5.26
N MET A 467 -0.31 -14.11 -4.83
CA MET A 467 -1.47 -13.83 -5.66
C MET A 467 -1.25 -12.53 -6.42
N PHE A 468 -1.67 -12.50 -7.69
CA PHE A 468 -1.69 -11.27 -8.46
C PHE A 468 -2.96 -10.45 -8.15
N GLY A 469 -2.78 -9.16 -7.90
CA GLY A 469 -3.85 -8.22 -7.61
C GLY A 469 -3.29 -6.80 -7.41
N LEU A 470 -4.07 -5.94 -6.75
CA LEU A 470 -3.58 -4.62 -6.31
C LEU A 470 -2.41 -4.77 -5.33
N THR A 471 -2.50 -5.77 -4.45
CA THR A 471 -1.45 -6.22 -3.55
C THR A 471 -0.97 -7.62 -3.96
N ALA A 472 0.20 -8.03 -3.45
CA ALA A 472 0.76 -9.38 -3.66
C ALA A 472 0.91 -10.15 -2.34
N PRO A 473 -0.21 -10.55 -1.67
CA PRO A 473 -0.15 -11.44 -0.52
C PRO A 473 0.28 -12.85 -0.94
N ARG A 474 0.67 -13.67 0.04
CA ARG A 474 0.94 -15.10 -0.20
C ARG A 474 -0.28 -15.82 -0.74
N ALA A 475 -0.06 -16.74 -1.69
CA ALA A 475 -1.10 -17.63 -2.21
C ALA A 475 -1.63 -18.59 -1.14
N VAL A 476 -0.73 -19.07 -0.27
CA VAL A 476 -1.07 -19.90 0.88
C VAL A 476 -0.67 -19.16 2.15
N GLN A 477 -1.66 -18.92 3.01
CA GLN A 477 -1.42 -18.25 4.30
C GLN A 477 -0.44 -19.04 5.16
N LEU A 478 0.46 -18.34 5.84
CA LEU A 478 1.44 -18.94 6.73
C LEU A 478 0.75 -19.55 7.96
N VAL A 479 1.01 -20.82 8.21
CA VAL A 479 0.69 -21.49 9.47
C VAL A 479 2.00 -21.91 10.13
N ALA A 480 2.16 -21.55 11.40
CA ALA A 480 3.37 -21.82 12.17
C ALA A 480 3.02 -22.18 13.62
N VAL A 481 3.89 -22.95 14.28
CA VAL A 481 3.74 -23.35 15.68
C VAL A 481 4.67 -22.47 16.53
N PRO A 482 4.13 -21.59 17.39
CA PRO A 482 4.92 -20.79 18.31
C PRO A 482 5.27 -21.59 19.56
N SER A 483 6.49 -21.46 20.08
CA SER A 483 6.86 -21.92 21.42
C SER A 483 7.51 -20.79 22.22
N TYR A 484 7.31 -20.81 23.53
CA TYR A 484 7.74 -19.70 24.38
C TYR A 484 9.27 -19.57 24.44
N ARG A 485 9.79 -18.33 24.34
CA ARG A 485 11.25 -18.07 24.26
C ARG A 485 11.84 -17.33 25.46
N LEU A 486 11.07 -16.52 26.17
CA LEU A 486 11.60 -15.65 27.24
C LEU A 486 11.70 -16.39 28.58
N ASN A 487 12.54 -15.88 29.48
CA ASN A 487 12.67 -16.39 30.85
C ASN A 487 11.70 -15.70 31.82
N CYS A 488 11.30 -14.46 31.52
CA CYS A 488 10.26 -13.74 32.27
C CYS A 488 8.87 -14.20 31.81
N PRO A 489 7.78 -14.01 32.58
CA PRO A 489 6.42 -14.20 32.07
C PRO A 489 6.03 -13.08 31.08
N LEU A 490 5.13 -13.36 30.12
CA LEU A 490 4.57 -12.32 29.23
C LEU A 490 3.55 -11.42 29.94
N TYR A 491 2.83 -12.01 30.90
CA TYR A 491 1.74 -11.41 31.65
C TYR A 491 1.89 -11.79 33.11
N ASP A 492 1.66 -10.82 33.99
CA ASP A 492 1.47 -11.11 35.40
C ASP A 492 0.24 -12.02 35.53
N SER A 493 0.43 -13.16 36.18
CA SER A 493 -0.58 -14.21 36.39
C SER A 493 -1.76 -13.73 37.22
#